data_AF-A0A257XAA6-F1
#
_entry.id   AF-A0A257XAA6-F1
#
_cell.length_a   1.000
_cell.length_b   1.000
_cell.length_c   1.000
_cell.angle_alpha   90.00
_cell.angle_beta   90.00
_cell.angle_gamma   90.00
#
_symmetry.space_group_name_H-M   'P 1'
#
loop_
_entity.id
_entity.type
_entity.pdbx_description
1 polymer ?
#
loop_
_entity_poly.entity_id
_entity_poly.type
_entity_poly.pdbx_seq_one_letter_code
_entity_poly.pdbx_strand_id
1 'polypeptide(L)'
;MIHSTPPFNKRPVEPRLAVRYQELLRRHPPPADLPFTEECAIALAADAAHWKASDLHIEPGAGGTRIRMRMDGLLHDVALVPAISGQHLITYFKVLAQMDIAALARAEHGHARMEANGMLLDLRITVVP
;
A
#
# COMPACT_ATOMS: atom_id res chain seq x y z
N MET A 1 -16.51 -12.93 -30.15
CA MET A 1 -16.60 -11.51 -29.75
C MET A 1 -16.74 -11.50 -28.23
N ILE A 2 -15.66 -11.26 -27.49
CA ILE A 2 -15.70 -11.13 -26.03
C ILE A 2 -14.83 -9.93 -25.68
N HIS A 3 -15.43 -9.00 -24.93
CA HIS A 3 -15.02 -7.62 -24.78
C HIS A 3 -13.61 -7.46 -24.22
N SER A 4 -12.82 -6.62 -24.90
CA SER A 4 -11.63 -5.97 -24.35
C SER A 4 -12.02 -5.06 -23.19
N THR A 5 -11.52 -5.36 -22.00
CA THR A 5 -11.29 -4.33 -20.99
C THR A 5 -9.94 -3.67 -21.34
N PRO A 6 -9.86 -2.35 -21.56
CA PRO A 6 -8.59 -1.72 -21.84
C PRO A 6 -7.65 -1.92 -20.64
N PRO A 7 -6.36 -2.25 -20.85
CA PRO A 7 -5.45 -2.50 -19.74
C PRO A 7 -5.27 -1.21 -18.93
N PHE A 8 -5.30 -1.36 -17.60
CA PHE A 8 -4.89 -0.34 -16.63
C PHE A 8 -3.73 0.49 -17.17
N ASN A 9 -3.85 1.82 -17.06
CA ASN A 9 -2.85 2.81 -17.44
C ASN A 9 -1.42 2.30 -17.15
N LYS A 10 -0.66 1.98 -18.21
CA LYS A 10 0.61 1.24 -18.17
C LYS A 10 1.78 2.13 -17.71
N ARG A 11 1.67 2.82 -16.57
CA ARG A 11 2.86 3.40 -15.97
C ARG A 11 3.75 2.26 -15.45
N PRO A 12 5.03 2.22 -15.84
CA PRO A 12 5.95 1.22 -15.33
C PRO A 12 6.08 1.41 -13.81
N VAL A 13 6.19 0.29 -13.10
CA VAL A 13 6.52 0.33 -11.68
C VAL A 13 7.94 0.89 -11.53
N GLU A 14 8.16 1.69 -10.50
CA GLU A 14 9.44 2.31 -10.13
C GLU A 14 9.92 1.75 -8.78
N PRO A 15 10.46 0.52 -8.70
CA PRO A 15 10.82 -0.13 -7.44
C PRO A 15 11.86 0.64 -6.61
N ARG A 16 12.68 1.45 -7.28
CA ARG A 16 13.68 2.34 -6.65
C ARG A 16 13.08 3.37 -5.69
N LEU A 17 11.77 3.62 -5.77
CA LEU A 17 11.06 4.54 -4.88
C LEU A 17 10.59 3.84 -3.59
N ALA A 18 10.63 2.52 -3.53
CA ALA A 18 10.23 1.73 -2.36
C ALA A 18 11.34 0.77 -1.94
N VAL A 19 12.58 1.28 -1.79
CA VAL A 19 13.78 0.45 -1.56
C VAL A 19 13.65 -0.47 -0.35
N ARG A 20 13.15 0.03 0.79
CA ARG A 20 12.98 -0.78 2.01
C ARG A 20 11.95 -1.87 1.79
N TYR A 21 10.85 -1.51 1.15
CA TYR A 21 9.81 -2.49 0.80
C TYR A 21 10.34 -3.57 -0.14
N GLN A 22 11.10 -3.20 -1.18
CA GLN A 22 11.68 -4.14 -2.13
C GLN A 22 12.74 -5.04 -1.49
N GLU A 23 13.52 -4.52 -0.56
CA GLU A 23 14.48 -5.31 0.22
C GLU A 23 13.75 -6.34 1.09
N LEU A 24 12.67 -5.94 1.75
CA LEU A 24 11.86 -6.85 2.56
C LEU A 24 11.25 -7.97 1.72
N LEU A 25 10.67 -7.65 0.57
CA LEU A 25 10.13 -8.65 -0.36
C LEU A 25 11.21 -9.60 -0.88
N ARG A 26 12.46 -9.14 -1.04
CA ARG A 26 13.57 -10.00 -1.45
C ARG A 26 13.99 -10.97 -0.34
N ARG A 27 13.91 -10.55 0.92
CA ARG A 27 14.20 -11.41 2.09
C ARG A 27 13.08 -12.42 2.34
N HIS A 28 11.84 -12.03 2.06
CA HIS A 28 10.63 -12.82 2.30
C HIS A 28 9.75 -12.83 1.02
N PRO A 29 10.09 -13.65 0.02
CA PRO A 29 9.34 -13.67 -1.24
C PRO A 29 7.90 -14.19 -1.03
N PRO A 30 6.89 -13.60 -1.69
CA PRO A 30 5.52 -14.14 -1.72
C PRO A 30 5.51 -15.63 -2.17
N PRO A 31 4.66 -16.51 -1.61
CA PRO A 31 3.47 -16.21 -0.83
C PRO A 31 3.74 -16.26 0.67
N ALA A 32 4.63 -15.41 1.17
CA ALA A 32 4.82 -15.24 2.59
C ALA A 32 3.53 -14.67 3.22
N ASP A 33 2.91 -15.54 3.99
CA ASP A 33 1.85 -15.42 4.98
C ASP A 33 1.90 -14.14 5.84
N LEU A 34 0.84 -13.94 6.63
CA LEU A 34 0.55 -12.79 7.51
C LEU A 34 1.72 -12.17 8.31
N PRO A 35 2.74 -12.90 8.85
CA PRO A 35 3.73 -12.33 9.76
C PRO A 35 4.58 -11.16 9.24
N PHE A 36 4.56 -10.87 7.93
CA PHE A 36 5.34 -9.75 7.34
C PHE A 36 4.51 -8.51 7.00
N THR A 37 3.21 -8.50 7.31
CA THR A 37 2.31 -7.39 6.90
C THR A 37 2.66 -6.08 7.59
N GLU A 38 2.96 -6.12 8.89
CA GLU A 38 3.38 -4.96 9.67
C GLU A 38 4.71 -4.39 9.14
N GLU A 39 5.71 -5.25 8.94
CA GLU A 39 7.00 -4.84 8.40
C GLU A 39 6.87 -4.22 7.01
N CYS A 40 5.99 -4.79 6.16
CA CYS A 40 5.66 -4.22 4.85
C CYS A 40 5.04 -2.83 4.97
N ALA A 41 4.08 -2.65 5.87
CA ALA A 41 3.43 -1.36 6.10
C ALA A 41 4.43 -0.31 6.63
N ILE A 42 5.28 -0.68 7.58
CA ILE A 42 6.34 0.16 8.13
C ILE A 42 7.35 0.53 7.03
N ALA A 43 7.79 -0.44 6.23
CA ALA A 43 8.74 -0.21 5.14
C ALA A 43 8.17 0.75 4.08
N LEU A 44 6.91 0.56 3.68
CA LEU A 44 6.22 1.44 2.73
C LEU A 44 6.06 2.86 3.28
N ALA A 45 5.68 3.02 4.54
CA ALA A 45 5.55 4.33 5.15
C ALA A 45 6.90 5.02 5.36
N ALA A 46 7.95 4.26 5.70
CA ALA A 46 9.31 4.77 5.77
C ALA A 46 9.80 5.26 4.40
N ASP A 47 9.52 4.51 3.34
CA ASP A 47 9.86 4.91 1.97
C ASP A 47 9.04 6.13 1.53
N ALA A 48 7.73 6.17 1.80
CA ALA A 48 6.88 7.34 1.53
C ALA A 48 7.41 8.59 2.25
N ALA A 49 7.77 8.47 3.53
CA ALA A 49 8.31 9.57 4.30
C ALA A 49 9.69 10.02 3.80
N HIS A 50 10.56 9.07 3.43
CA HIS A 50 11.87 9.37 2.85
C HIS A 50 11.75 10.22 1.58
N TRP A 51 10.80 9.87 0.71
CA TRP A 51 10.51 10.61 -0.51
C TRP A 51 9.59 11.82 -0.32
N LYS A 52 9.20 12.15 0.92
CA LYS A 52 8.25 13.23 1.24
C LYS A 52 6.93 13.11 0.46
N ALA A 53 6.48 11.88 0.24
CA ALA A 53 5.20 11.64 -0.42
C ALA A 53 4.04 12.17 0.44
N SER A 54 3.08 12.85 -0.19
CA SER A 54 1.88 13.37 0.50
C SER A 54 0.88 12.26 0.83
N ASP A 55 0.84 11.22 -0.01
CA ASP A 55 -0.12 10.13 0.08
C ASP A 55 0.54 8.80 -0.30
N LEU A 56 0.19 7.74 0.42
CA LEU A 56 0.45 6.35 0.08
C LEU A 56 -0.88 5.69 -0.27
N HIS A 57 -1.01 5.20 -1.50
CA HIS A 57 -2.21 4.55 -2.01
C HIS A 57 -2.00 3.03 -2.14
N ILE A 58 -2.99 2.26 -1.73
CA ILE A 58 -3.04 0.80 -1.86
C ILE A 58 -4.33 0.46 -2.61
N GLU A 59 -4.20 0.05 -3.87
CA GLU A 59 -5.31 -0.01 -4.83
C GLU A 59 -5.48 -1.42 -5.39
N PRO A 60 -6.42 -2.21 -4.83
CA PRO A 60 -6.79 -3.48 -5.38
C PRO A 60 -7.36 -3.34 -6.79
N GLY A 61 -7.01 -4.28 -7.67
CA GLY A 61 -7.55 -4.35 -9.02
C GLY A 61 -7.45 -5.76 -9.60
N ALA A 62 -7.97 -5.94 -10.82
CA ALA A 62 -8.03 -7.26 -11.47
C ALA A 62 -6.64 -7.90 -11.69
N GLY A 63 -5.58 -7.09 -11.80
CA GLY A 63 -4.19 -7.56 -11.99
C GLY A 63 -3.37 -7.69 -10.70
N GLY A 64 -4.02 -7.64 -9.53
CA GLY A 64 -3.36 -7.52 -8.23
C GLY A 64 -3.53 -6.12 -7.63
N THR A 65 -2.81 -5.87 -6.54
CA THR A 65 -2.88 -4.58 -5.83
C THR A 65 -1.73 -3.69 -6.24
N ARG A 66 -2.04 -2.49 -6.72
CA ARG A 66 -1.06 -1.46 -7.08
C ARG A 66 -0.79 -0.59 -5.87
N ILE A 67 0.49 -0.39 -5.54
CA ILE A 67 0.91 0.52 -4.47
C ILE A 67 1.50 1.75 -5.13
N ARG A 68 1.01 2.93 -4.73
CA ARG A 68 1.40 4.21 -5.33
C ARG A 68 1.78 5.21 -4.27
N MET A 69 2.69 6.12 -4.61
CA MET A 69 3.01 7.27 -3.77
C MET A 69 2.73 8.54 -4.55
N ARG A 70 2.12 9.53 -3.90
CA ARG A 70 1.99 10.88 -4.47
C ARG A 70 3.18 11.72 -4.05
N MET A 71 4.00 12.13 -5.00
CA MET A 71 5.16 13.00 -4.79
C MET A 71 5.02 14.21 -5.71
N ASP A 72 5.14 15.42 -5.16
CA ASP A 72 5.01 16.67 -5.93
C ASP A 72 3.73 16.73 -6.79
N GLY A 73 2.63 16.20 -6.25
CA GLY A 73 1.32 16.14 -6.93
C GLY A 73 1.15 14.99 -7.93
N LEU A 74 2.22 14.30 -8.29
CA LEU A 74 2.24 13.20 -9.26
C LEU A 74 2.16 11.83 -8.57
N LEU A 75 1.35 10.93 -9.14
CA LEU A 75 1.28 9.54 -8.70
C LEU A 75 2.35 8.69 -9.39
N HIS A 76 3.14 8.00 -8.56
CA HIS A 76 4.17 7.05 -8.96
C HIS A 76 3.79 5.66 -8.50
N ASP A 77 3.84 4.68 -9.41
CA ASP A 77 3.57 3.29 -9.09
C ASP A 77 4.85 2.65 -8.56
N VAL A 78 4.87 2.23 -7.30
CA VAL A 78 6.11 1.78 -6.63
C VAL A 78 6.17 0.27 -6.43
N ALA A 79 5.01 -0.40 -6.43
CA ALA A 79 4.92 -1.85 -6.45
C ALA A 79 3.61 -2.34 -7.10
N LEU A 80 3.65 -3.57 -7.62
CA LEU A 80 2.48 -4.36 -7.98
C LEU A 80 2.59 -5.70 -7.28
N VAL A 81 1.61 -6.02 -6.44
CA VAL A 81 1.65 -7.20 -5.56
C VAL A 81 0.44 -8.08 -5.76
N PRO A 82 0.49 -9.37 -5.38
CA PRO A 82 -0.68 -10.24 -5.38
C PRO A 82 -1.84 -9.62 -4.60
N ALA A 83 -3.07 -9.85 -5.06
CA ALA A 83 -4.27 -9.28 -4.43
C ALA A 83 -4.36 -9.59 -2.93
N ILE A 84 -3.96 -10.82 -2.53
CA ILE A 84 -3.97 -11.25 -1.13
C ILE A 84 -3.02 -10.41 -0.25
N SER A 85 -1.82 -10.08 -0.75
CA SER A 85 -0.85 -9.25 -0.03
C SER A 85 -1.37 -7.83 0.15
N GLY A 86 -2.02 -7.29 -0.89
CA GLY A 86 -2.69 -6.00 -0.79
C GLY A 86 -3.86 -6.00 0.20
N GLN A 87 -4.65 -7.07 0.23
CA GLN A 87 -5.74 -7.23 1.20
C GLN A 87 -5.23 -7.26 2.64
N HIS A 88 -4.13 -7.96 2.91
CA HIS A 88 -3.51 -7.97 4.24
C HIS A 88 -3.06 -6.57 4.65
N LEU A 89 -2.42 -5.81 3.76
CA LEU A 89 -2.02 -4.42 4.02
C LEU A 89 -3.23 -3.54 4.37
N ILE A 90 -4.31 -3.63 3.59
CA ILE A 90 -5.54 -2.87 3.84
C ILE A 90 -6.11 -3.22 5.22
N THR A 91 -6.21 -4.51 5.54
CA THR A 91 -6.68 -4.97 6.86
C THR A 91 -5.78 -4.45 7.99
N TYR A 92 -4.46 -4.48 7.82
CA TYR A 92 -3.53 -3.95 8.82
C TYR A 92 -3.75 -2.45 9.06
N PHE A 93 -3.85 -1.63 8.00
CA PHE A 93 -4.13 -0.20 8.15
C PHE A 93 -5.51 0.08 8.74
N LYS A 94 -6.52 -0.74 8.44
CA LYS A 94 -7.83 -0.67 9.10
C LYS A 94 -7.72 -0.92 10.60
N VAL A 95 -7.04 -1.98 11.02
CA VAL A 95 -6.82 -2.31 12.44
C VAL A 95 -6.05 -1.18 13.13
N LEU A 96 -4.98 -0.70 12.51
CA LEU A 96 -4.14 0.38 13.02
C LEU A 96 -4.95 1.68 13.25
N ALA A 97 -5.92 1.95 12.38
CA ALA A 97 -6.82 3.10 12.47
C ALA A 97 -8.13 2.84 13.24
N GLN A 98 -8.26 1.69 13.92
CA GLN A 98 -9.46 1.27 14.66
C GLN A 98 -10.76 1.26 13.81
N MET A 99 -10.65 0.89 12.53
CA MET A 99 -11.77 0.78 11.59
C MET A 99 -12.43 -0.60 11.63
N ASP A 100 -13.64 -0.70 11.08
CA ASP A 100 -14.35 -1.96 10.91
C ASP A 100 -13.75 -2.78 9.75
N ILE A 101 -13.07 -3.87 10.09
CA ILE A 101 -12.45 -4.77 9.09
C ILE A 101 -13.48 -5.49 8.21
N ALA A 102 -14.74 -5.63 8.65
CA ALA A 102 -15.80 -6.30 7.91
C ALA A 102 -16.57 -5.35 6.97
N ALA A 103 -16.40 -4.04 7.11
CA ALA A 103 -17.06 -3.06 6.26
C ALA A 103 -16.41 -3.00 4.87
N LEU A 104 -17.16 -3.41 3.84
CA LEU A 104 -16.71 -3.43 2.44
C LEU A 104 -17.37 -2.37 1.55
N ALA A 105 -18.56 -1.88 1.92
CA ALA A 105 -19.39 -1.01 1.08
C ALA A 105 -19.50 0.44 1.60
N ARG A 106 -18.79 0.78 2.67
CA ARG A 106 -18.83 2.09 3.32
C ARG A 106 -17.44 2.71 3.30
N ALA A 107 -17.37 3.99 2.96
CA ALA A 107 -16.15 4.77 3.14
C ALA A 107 -15.86 4.94 4.63
N GLU A 108 -14.60 4.72 5.03
CA GLU A 108 -14.15 4.85 6.41
C GLU A 108 -12.93 5.76 6.49
N HIS A 109 -12.83 6.51 7.58
CA HIS A 109 -11.70 7.38 7.86
C HIS A 109 -11.27 7.23 9.31
N GLY A 110 -9.97 7.37 9.55
CA GLY A 110 -9.39 7.13 10.85
C GLY A 110 -8.00 7.73 10.92
N HIS A 111 -7.49 7.80 12.14
CA HIS A 111 -6.16 8.32 12.42
C HIS A 111 -5.36 7.27 13.17
N ALA A 112 -4.07 7.23 12.92
CA ALA A 112 -3.16 6.37 13.64
C ALA A 112 -1.79 7.01 13.77
N ARG A 113 -1.00 6.50 14.71
CA ARG A 113 0.42 6.79 14.79
C ARG A 113 1.21 5.53 14.53
N MET A 114 2.29 5.65 13.77
CA MET A 114 3.17 4.53 13.45
C MET A 114 4.62 4.98 13.50
N GLU A 115 5.47 4.18 14.12
CA GLU A 115 6.91 4.40 14.05
C GLU A 115 7.47 3.80 12.75
N ALA A 116 8.20 4.59 11.99
CA ALA A 116 8.83 4.16 10.75
C ALA A 116 10.21 4.79 10.62
N ASN A 117 11.26 3.96 10.56
CA ASN A 117 12.65 4.41 10.43
C ASN A 117 13.06 5.44 11.50
N GLY A 118 12.67 5.20 12.76
CA GLY A 118 12.95 6.07 13.91
C GLY A 118 12.15 7.37 13.95
N MET A 119 11.15 7.52 13.08
CA MET A 119 10.27 8.68 13.03
C MET A 119 8.84 8.26 13.38
N LEU A 120 8.20 9.02 14.29
CA LEU A 120 6.79 8.85 14.59
C LEU A 120 5.95 9.58 13.54
N LEU A 121 5.22 8.83 12.73
CA LEU A 121 4.31 9.34 11.71
C LEU A 121 2.90 9.47 12.28
N ASP A 122 2.24 10.60 12.02
CA ASP A 122 0.80 10.77 12.22
C ASP A 122 0.11 10.54 10.87
N LEU A 123 -0.73 9.50 10.81
CA LEU A 123 -1.33 9.01 9.57
C LEU A 123 -2.83 9.30 9.58
N ARG A 124 -3.32 9.93 8.51
CA ARG A 124 -4.74 9.93 8.17
C ARG A 124 -5.00 8.80 7.17
N ILE A 125 -5.80 7.84 7.56
CA ILE A 125 -6.13 6.67 6.76
C ILE A 125 -7.56 6.81 6.26
N THR A 126 -7.77 6.55 4.98
CA THR A 126 -9.09 6.55 4.36
C THR A 126 -9.22 5.30 3.51
N VAL A 127 -10.30 4.57 3.70
CA VAL A 127 -10.65 3.40 2.90
C VAL A 127 -11.94 3.70 2.16
N VAL A 128 -11.92 3.49 0.85
CA VAL A 128 -13.07 3.68 -0.03
C VAL A 128 -13.35 2.38 -0.78
N PRO A 129 -14.63 1.99 -0.95
CA PRO A 129 -15.04 0.86 -1.78
C PRO A 129 -14.70 1.02 -3.27
#